data_AF-U5NRC8-F1
#
_entry.id   AF-U5NRC8-F1
#
_cell.length_a   1.000
_cell.length_b   1.000
_cell.length_c   1.000
_cell.angle_alpha   90.00
_cell.angle_beta   90.00
_cell.angle_gamma   90.00
#
_symmetry.space_group_name_H-M   'P 1'
#
loop_
_entity.id
_entity.type
_entity.pdbx_description
1 polymer ?
#
loop_
_entity_poly.entity_id
_entity_poly.type
_entity_poly.pdbx_seq_one_letter_code
_entity_poly.pdbx_strand_id
1 'polypeptide(L)' 'MTVASHLQELRRKHETLSTSVEKAQRNPAMDALKISEMKKQKLKLKEEIARLSQA' A
#
# COMPACT_ATOMS: atom_id res chain seq x y z
N MET A 1 -4.40 5.72 21.56
CA MET A 1 -3.92 4.92 20.41
C MET A 1 -2.40 4.99 20.40
N THR A 2 -1.71 3.86 20.36
CA THR A 2 -0.25 3.83 20.36
C THR A 2 0.28 3.85 18.92
N VAL A 3 1.49 4.37 18.72
CA VAL A 3 2.19 4.35 17.43
C VAL A 3 2.27 2.92 16.87
N ALA A 4 2.39 1.92 17.74
CA ALA A 4 2.38 0.50 17.37
C ALA A 4 1.08 0.04 16.67
N SER A 5 -0.09 0.43 17.19
CA SER A 5 -1.37 0.07 16.56
C SER A 5 -1.52 0.72 15.18
N HIS A 6 -1.08 1.98 15.03
CA HIS A 6 -1.12 2.68 13.76
C HIS A 6 -0.17 2.04 12.73
N LEU A 7 1.04 1.66 13.14
CA LEU A 7 2.01 0.94 12.29
C LEU A 7 1.45 -0.41 11.81
N GLN A 8 0.78 -1.15 12.69
CA GLN A 8 0.16 -2.43 12.34
C GLN A 8 -0.94 -2.25 11.29
N GLU A 9 -1.78 -1.22 11.47
CA GLU A 9 -2.86 -0.94 10.52
C GLU A 9 -2.31 -0.52 9.14
N LEU A 10 -1.28 0.33 9.12
CA LEU A 10 -0.60 0.72 7.88
C LEU A 10 0.03 -0.47 7.16
N ARG A 11 0.69 -1.38 7.90
CA ARG A 11 1.25 -2.62 7.34
C ARG A 11 0.16 -3.50 6.72
N ARG A 12 -0.98 -3.66 7.38
CA ARG A 12 -2.12 -4.42 6.85
C ARG A 12 -2.70 -3.79 5.60
N LYS A 13 -2.84 -2.45 5.57
CA LYS A 13 -3.27 -1.70 4.37
C LYS A 13 -2.29 -1.88 3.22
N HIS A 14 -0.98 -1.79 3.49
CA HIS A 14 0.06 -2.00 2.48
C HIS A 14 0.03 -3.40 1.88
N GLU A 15 -0.15 -4.45 2.70
CA GLU A 15 -0.24 -5.83 2.24
C GLU A 15 -1.48 -6.06 1.36
N THR A 16 -2.63 -5.56 1.81
CA THR A 16 -3.89 -5.62 1.05
C THR A 16 -3.74 -4.92 -0.30
N LEU A 17 -3.16 -3.71 -0.30
CA LEU A 17 -2.95 -2.94 -1.51
C LEU A 17 -1.94 -3.61 -2.45
N SER A 18 -0.89 -4.25 -1.92
CA SER A 18 0.05 -5.04 -2.72
C SER A 18 -0.66 -6.17 -3.45
N THR A 19 -1.48 -6.95 -2.74
CA THR A 19 -2.25 -8.05 -3.31
C THR A 19 -3.21 -7.54 -4.40
N SER A 20 -3.88 -6.42 -4.15
CA SER A 20 -4.76 -5.79 -5.13
C SER A 20 -4.00 -5.31 -6.37
N VAL A 21 -2.81 -4.71 -6.23
CA VAL A 21 -1.96 -4.30 -7.35
C VAL A 21 -1.54 -5.52 -8.18
N GLU A 22 -1.16 -6.63 -7.55
CA GLU A 22 -0.77 -7.84 -8.28
C GLU A 22 -1.93 -8.46 -9.06
N LYS A 23 -3.12 -8.56 -8.43
CA LYS A 23 -4.35 -8.98 -9.13
C LYS A 23 -4.68 -8.02 -10.28
N ALA A 24 -4.50 -6.73 -10.05
CA ALA A 24 -4.74 -5.68 -11.03
C ALA A 24 -3.84 -5.81 -12.26
N GLN A 25 -2.55 -6.02 -12.05
CA GLN A 25 -1.57 -6.18 -13.12
C GLN A 25 -1.75 -7.46 -13.93
N ARG A 26 -2.30 -8.52 -13.33
CA ARG A 26 -2.59 -9.78 -14.04
C ARG A 26 -3.85 -9.70 -14.90
N ASN A 27 -4.68 -8.68 -14.73
CA ASN A 27 -5.89 -8.50 -15.51
C ASN A 27 -5.62 -7.56 -16.70
N PRO A 28 -5.57 -8.08 -17.95
CA PRO A 28 -5.32 -7.26 -19.13
C PRO A 28 -6.44 -6.25 -19.44
N ALA A 29 -7.64 -6.44 -18.89
CA ALA A 29 -8.76 -5.51 -19.03
C ALA A 29 -8.73 -4.37 -17.99
N MET A 30 -7.74 -4.35 -17.08
CA MET A 30 -7.64 -3.29 -16.07
C MET A 30 -6.86 -2.09 -16.57
N ASP A 31 -7.38 -0.93 -16.21
CA ASP A 31 -6.83 0.36 -16.61
C ASP A 31 -5.42 0.56 -16.01
N ALA A 32 -4.46 0.84 -16.90
CA ALA A 32 -3.08 1.10 -16.55
C ALA A 32 -2.93 2.32 -15.63
N LEU A 33 -3.79 3.33 -15.76
CA LEU A 33 -3.83 4.48 -14.86
C LEU A 33 -4.18 4.06 -13.44
N LYS A 34 -5.20 3.21 -13.30
CA LYS A 34 -5.64 2.69 -12.00
C LYS A 34 -4.54 1.88 -11.32
N ILE A 35 -3.83 1.04 -12.08
CA ILE A 35 -2.66 0.29 -11.58
C ILE A 35 -1.57 1.26 -11.10
N SER A 36 -1.30 2.33 -11.84
CA SER A 36 -0.31 3.35 -11.48
C SER A 36 -0.69 4.09 -10.19
N GLU A 37 -1.96 4.45 -10.02
CA GLU A 37 -2.47 5.06 -8.79
C GLU A 37 -2.34 4.14 -7.58
N MET A 38 -2.70 2.86 -7.73
CA MET A 38 -2.56 1.87 -6.66
C MET A 38 -1.08 1.66 -6.26
N LYS A 39 -0.16 1.65 -7.23
CA LYS A 39 1.29 1.61 -6.96
C LYS A 39 1.77 2.86 -6.22
N LYS A 40 1.29 4.05 -6.60
CA LYS A 40 1.58 5.31 -5.87
C LYS A 40 1.08 5.25 -4.43
N GLN A 41 -0.15 4.77 -4.21
CA GLN A 41 -0.68 4.59 -2.86
C GLN A 41 0.15 3.59 -2.05
N LYS A 42 0.61 2.50 -2.67
CA LYS A 42 1.50 1.51 -2.04
C LYS A 42 2.82 2.13 -1.62
N LEU A 43 3.41 2.98 -2.47
CA LEU A 43 4.64 3.71 -2.15
C LEU A 43 4.44 4.65 -0.96
N LYS A 44 3.36 5.44 -0.95
CA LYS A 44 3.03 6.35 0.16
C LYS A 44 2.90 5.61 1.50
N LEU A 45 2.18 4.48 1.52
CA LEU A 45 2.05 3.66 2.72
C LEU A 45 3.41 3.12 3.19
N LYS A 46 4.28 2.71 2.26
CA LYS A 46 5.64 2.26 2.59
C LYS A 46 6.46 3.38 3.23
N GLU A 47 6.41 4.60 2.68
CA GLU A 47 7.10 5.77 3.22
C GLU A 47 6.57 6.16 4.60
N GLU A 48 5.24 6.09 4.80
CA GLU A 48 4.63 6.40 6.09
C GLU A 48 4.99 5.36 7.16
N ILE A 49 4.99 4.07 6.82
CA ILE A 49 5.48 3.00 7.70
C ILE A 49 6.95 3.24 8.06
N ALA A 50 7.79 3.57 7.08
CA ALA A 50 9.21 3.82 7.33
C ALA A 50 9.41 5.02 8.26
N ARG A 51 8.71 6.13 8.01
CA ARG A 51 8.74 7.33 8.85
C ARG A 51 8.33 7.03 10.29
N LEU A 52 7.25 6.29 10.49
CA LEU A 52 6.74 5.94 11.81
C LEU A 52 7.54 4.84 12.51
N SER A 53 8.28 4.01 11.76
CA SER A 53 9.16 2.99 12.31
C SER A 53 10.52 3.55 12.74
N GLN A 54 10.89 4.75 12.27
CA GLN A 54 12.12 5.45 12.65
C GLN A 54 11.90 6.55 13.69
N ALA A 55 10.64 6.85 14.02
CA ALA A 55 10.25 7.79 15.07
C ALA A 55 10.15 7.09 16.43
#